data_AF-A0A356W3D1-F1
#
_entry.id   AF-A0A356W3D1-F1
#
_cell.length_a   1.000
_cell.length_b   1.000
_cell.length_c   1.000
_cell.angle_alpha   90.00
_cell.angle_beta   90.00
_cell.angle_gamma   90.00
#
_symmetry.space_group_name_H-M   'P 1'
#
loop_
_entity.id
_entity.type
_entity.pdbx_description
1 polymer ?
#
loop_
_entity_poly.entity_id
_entity_poly.type
_entity_poly.pdbx_seq_one_letter_code
_entity_poly.pdbx_strand_id
1 'polypeptide(L)'
;MASRDWIRHFGSALLASALAGWIGYAEYASAFVPRADDEGLAQEQVYSEAAAWRGAEAKQARNAMIASWLGGLSDAGFAEYSVRHLDKGLIYAIRFRDPTDREDINALWVAVPDGPDLPASVRLRTPQQSATPKAILEQQSCTSSRTLKVSETELPREQAEAQAVSQLSTYLEAPDPMPITVLSEARDLCRDISRILPTPE
;
A
#
# COMPACT_ATOMS: atom_id res chain seq x y z
N MET A 1 58.43 -2.60 46.77
CA MET A 1 58.71 -3.96 47.30
C MET A 1 57.59 -4.89 46.87
N ALA A 2 57.95 -5.95 46.12
CA ALA A 2 57.27 -7.24 45.82
C ALA A 2 55.73 -7.28 45.72
N SER A 3 55.12 -7.51 44.53
CA SER A 3 54.96 -8.80 43.81
C SER A 3 54.03 -9.81 44.50
N ARG A 4 52.88 -10.10 43.87
CA ARG A 4 52.49 -11.47 43.45
C ARG A 4 51.15 -11.52 42.70
N ASP A 5 51.23 -12.01 41.47
CA ASP A 5 50.16 -12.61 40.68
C ASP A 5 49.31 -13.60 41.48
N TRP A 6 48.02 -13.73 41.17
CA TRP A 6 47.36 -15.04 40.98
C TRP A 6 46.14 -14.88 40.05
N ILE A 7 46.33 -15.32 38.80
CA ILE A 7 45.27 -15.67 37.86
C ILE A 7 44.63 -16.98 38.37
N ARG A 8 43.30 -17.02 38.47
CA ARG A 8 42.53 -18.27 38.47
C ARG A 8 41.42 -18.16 37.44
N HIS A 9 41.57 -18.96 36.39
CA HIS A 9 40.52 -19.34 35.46
C HIS A 9 39.61 -20.40 36.11
N PHE A 10 38.32 -20.11 36.16
CA PHE A 10 37.17 -21.03 36.16
C PHE A 10 36.03 -20.14 35.66
N GLY A 11 35.17 -20.47 34.70
CA GLY A 11 34.87 -21.65 33.92
C GLY A 11 33.58 -21.26 33.20
N SER A 12 33.43 -21.65 31.94
CA SER A 12 32.33 -21.26 31.06
C SER A 12 30.96 -21.53 31.67
N ALA A 13 30.09 -20.52 31.70
CA ALA A 13 28.64 -20.70 31.75
C ALA A 13 27.99 -19.72 30.77
N LEU A 14 27.30 -20.33 29.83
CA LEU A 14 26.57 -19.79 28.70
C LEU A 14 25.34 -18.97 29.10
N LEU A 15 25.07 -17.94 28.29
CA LEU A 15 23.75 -17.38 27.91
C LEU A 15 22.95 -16.68 29.05
N ALA A 16 22.28 -15.54 28.83
CA ALA A 16 21.44 -15.22 27.69
C ALA A 16 21.08 -13.71 27.66
N SER A 17 20.86 -13.22 26.43
CA SER A 17 19.84 -12.23 26.05
C SER A 17 20.00 -10.77 26.48
N ALA A 18 20.44 -9.92 25.53
CA ALA A 18 19.73 -8.69 25.14
C ALA A 18 20.43 -8.02 23.94
N LEU A 19 20.19 -8.54 22.74
CA LEU A 19 20.31 -7.77 21.50
C LEU A 19 18.92 -7.79 20.84
N ALA A 20 17.99 -7.06 21.44
CA ALA A 20 16.74 -6.71 20.78
C ALA A 20 16.97 -5.38 20.08
N GLY A 21 17.14 -5.43 18.77
CA GLY A 21 17.22 -4.22 17.99
C GLY A 21 17.82 -4.46 16.62
N TRP A 22 16.91 -4.61 15.66
CA TRP A 22 17.15 -4.46 14.22
C TRP A 22 17.68 -5.72 13.53
N ILE A 23 17.11 -5.94 12.34
CA ILE A 23 17.29 -7.07 11.42
C ILE A 23 16.29 -8.21 11.66
N GLY A 24 15.37 -8.38 10.70
CA GLY A 24 14.64 -9.64 10.52
C GLY A 24 13.26 -9.51 9.92
N TYR A 25 13.12 -8.97 8.70
CA TYR A 25 12.06 -9.38 7.76
C TYR A 25 12.57 -9.20 6.34
N ALA A 26 13.54 -10.03 5.97
CA ALA A 26 13.92 -10.28 4.59
C ALA A 26 14.39 -11.73 4.53
N GLU A 27 13.45 -12.67 4.62
CA GLU A 27 13.67 -14.07 4.26
C GLU A 27 12.34 -14.83 4.26
N TYR A 28 11.54 -14.59 3.22
CA TYR A 28 10.65 -15.59 2.60
C TYR A 28 10.42 -15.14 1.16
N ALA A 29 11.48 -15.24 0.34
CA ALA A 29 11.37 -15.16 -1.11
C ALA A 29 10.85 -16.49 -1.64
N SER A 30 9.54 -16.68 -1.51
CA SER A 30 8.76 -17.48 -2.45
C SER A 30 7.93 -16.47 -3.20
N ALA A 31 7.97 -16.47 -4.54
CA ALA A 31 7.18 -15.58 -5.38
C ALA A 31 5.69 -15.69 -5.01
N PHE A 32 5.24 -14.84 -4.09
CA PHE A 32 3.87 -14.80 -3.62
C PHE A 32 3.22 -13.66 -4.37
N VAL A 33 2.65 -14.01 -5.52
CA VAL A 33 1.53 -13.23 -6.04
C VAL A 33 0.37 -13.57 -5.10
N PRO A 34 -0.20 -12.60 -4.36
CA PRO A 34 -1.38 -12.85 -3.56
C PRO A 34 -2.44 -13.50 -4.45
N ARG A 35 -2.95 -14.67 -4.06
CA ARG A 35 -4.13 -15.23 -4.74
C ARG A 35 -5.32 -14.37 -4.36
N ALA A 36 -6.31 -14.27 -5.25
CA ALA A 36 -7.56 -13.55 -4.98
C ALA A 36 -8.21 -13.98 -3.63
N ASP A 37 -8.05 -15.24 -3.25
CA ASP A 37 -8.53 -15.78 -1.97
C ASP A 37 -7.78 -15.20 -0.75
N ASP A 38 -6.47 -14.92 -0.87
CA ASP A 38 -5.65 -14.34 0.19
C ASP A 38 -5.92 -12.83 0.34
N GLU A 39 -6.20 -12.14 -0.76
CA GLU A 39 -6.61 -10.73 -0.76
C GLU A 39 -7.97 -10.54 -0.07
N GLY A 40 -8.92 -11.46 -0.31
CA GLY A 40 -10.23 -11.46 0.34
C GLY A 40 -10.15 -11.61 1.86
N LEU A 41 -9.28 -12.50 2.36
CA LEU A 41 -9.07 -12.70 3.79
C LEU A 41 -8.38 -11.50 4.46
N ALA A 42 -7.38 -10.90 3.81
CA ALA A 42 -6.71 -9.71 4.33
C ALA A 42 -7.68 -8.52 4.42
N GLN A 43 -8.56 -8.38 3.43
CA GLN A 43 -9.58 -7.35 3.41
C GLN A 43 -10.65 -7.56 4.49
N GLU A 44 -11.10 -8.80 4.71
CA GLU A 44 -12.01 -9.15 5.80
C GLU A 44 -11.41 -8.82 7.17
N GLN A 45 -10.11 -9.03 7.35
CA GLN A 45 -9.41 -8.66 8.58
C GLN A 45 -9.45 -7.14 8.83
N VAL A 46 -9.25 -6.30 7.80
CA VAL A 46 -9.36 -4.83 7.96
C VAL A 46 -10.75 -4.42 8.46
N TYR A 47 -11.80 -4.98 7.85
CA TYR A 47 -13.18 -4.62 8.18
C TYR A 47 -13.66 -5.21 9.50
N SER A 48 -13.23 -6.41 9.86
CA SER A 48 -13.57 -7.02 11.15
C SER A 48 -12.95 -6.25 12.33
N GLU A 49 -11.71 -5.78 12.19
CA GLU A 49 -11.07 -4.93 13.19
C GLU A 49 -11.75 -3.56 13.30
N ALA A 50 -12.12 -2.95 12.17
CA ALA A 50 -12.87 -1.70 12.15
C ALA A 50 -14.25 -1.85 12.82
N ALA A 51 -14.98 -2.93 12.52
CA ALA A 51 -16.27 -3.23 13.13
C ALA A 51 -16.18 -3.50 14.64
N ALA A 52 -15.03 -4.00 15.11
CA ALA A 52 -14.74 -4.22 16.53
C ALA A 52 -14.29 -2.95 17.27
N TRP A 53 -14.35 -1.76 16.65
CA TRP A 53 -13.86 -0.49 17.19
C TRP A 53 -12.35 -0.48 17.49
N ARG A 54 -11.59 -1.36 16.82
CA ARG A 54 -10.14 -1.54 16.96
C ARG A 54 -9.42 -0.79 15.84
N GLY A 55 -9.48 0.55 15.91
CA GLY A 55 -8.97 1.42 14.84
C GLY A 55 -7.45 1.29 14.59
N ALA A 56 -6.66 1.02 15.62
CA ALA A 56 -5.22 0.82 15.46
C ALA A 56 -4.90 -0.50 14.74
N GLU A 57 -5.66 -1.55 15.05
CA GLU A 57 -5.57 -2.87 14.45
C GLU A 57 -6.08 -2.84 13.01
N ALA A 58 -7.18 -2.13 12.73
CA ALA A 58 -7.66 -1.90 11.37
C ALA A 58 -6.62 -1.17 10.51
N LYS A 59 -5.95 -0.15 11.07
CA LYS A 59 -4.82 0.54 10.42
C LYS A 59 -3.68 -0.44 10.12
N GLN A 60 -3.29 -1.26 11.10
CA GLN A 60 -2.19 -2.23 10.92
C GLN A 60 -2.54 -3.27 9.85
N ALA A 61 -3.75 -3.84 9.88
CA ALA A 61 -4.24 -4.79 8.89
C ALA A 61 -4.25 -4.16 7.49
N ARG A 62 -4.74 -2.93 7.34
CA ARG A 62 -4.76 -2.21 6.06
C ARG A 62 -3.35 -2.00 5.53
N ASN A 63 -2.44 -1.54 6.37
CA ASN A 63 -1.05 -1.31 5.97
C ASN A 63 -0.34 -2.61 5.60
N ALA A 64 -0.60 -3.71 6.32
CA ALA A 64 -0.07 -5.02 6.02
C ALA A 64 -0.59 -5.55 4.67
N MET A 65 -1.89 -5.40 4.41
CA MET A 65 -2.51 -5.77 3.14
C MET A 65 -1.89 -4.99 1.97
N ILE A 66 -1.76 -3.66 2.09
CA ILE A 66 -1.14 -2.83 1.04
C ILE A 66 0.33 -3.21 0.83
N ALA A 67 1.08 -3.45 1.91
CA ALA A 67 2.48 -3.87 1.82
C ALA A 67 2.64 -5.24 1.16
N SER A 68 1.76 -6.20 1.48
CA SER A 68 1.74 -7.53 0.86
C SER A 68 1.44 -7.44 -0.64
N TRP A 69 0.46 -6.62 -1.01
CA TRP A 69 0.12 -6.38 -2.42
C TRP A 69 1.29 -5.73 -3.18
N LEU A 70 1.90 -4.67 -2.64
CA LEU A 70 3.09 -4.03 -3.24
C LEU A 70 4.27 -5.00 -3.38
N GLY A 71 4.51 -5.81 -2.34
CA GLY A 71 5.55 -6.84 -2.33
C GLY A 71 5.32 -7.86 -3.43
N GLY A 72 4.10 -8.39 -3.56
CA GLY A 72 3.72 -9.33 -4.60
C GLY A 72 3.92 -8.79 -6.02
N LEU A 73 3.53 -7.53 -6.26
CA LEU A 73 3.76 -6.86 -7.55
C LEU A 73 5.25 -6.69 -7.88
N SER A 74 6.05 -6.32 -6.89
CA SER A 74 7.48 -6.10 -7.04
C SER A 74 8.23 -7.41 -7.26
N ASP A 75 7.94 -8.44 -6.46
CA ASP A 75 8.63 -9.73 -6.49
C ASP A 75 8.32 -10.52 -7.76
N ALA A 76 7.09 -10.42 -8.27
CA ALA A 76 6.72 -10.98 -9.57
C ALA A 76 7.23 -10.15 -10.75
N GLY A 77 7.84 -8.99 -10.48
CA GLY A 77 8.42 -8.12 -11.50
C GLY A 77 7.38 -7.35 -12.31
N PHE A 78 6.13 -7.27 -11.85
CA PHE A 78 5.05 -6.54 -12.52
C PHE A 78 5.12 -5.03 -12.32
N ALA A 79 5.68 -4.57 -11.21
CA ALA A 79 5.77 -3.14 -10.92
C ALA A 79 7.04 -2.73 -10.18
N GLU A 80 7.39 -1.46 -10.33
CA GLU A 80 8.32 -0.76 -9.45
C GLU A 80 7.54 0.32 -8.70
N TYR A 81 7.90 0.56 -7.44
CA TYR A 81 7.26 1.60 -6.65
C TYR A 81 8.25 2.47 -5.88
N SER A 82 7.82 3.68 -5.55
CA SER A 82 8.50 4.59 -4.64
C SER A 82 7.52 5.14 -3.61
N VAL A 83 8.05 5.67 -2.50
CA VAL A 83 7.24 6.16 -1.38
C VAL A 83 7.54 7.63 -1.14
N ARG A 84 6.49 8.44 -0.99
CA ARG A 84 6.57 9.83 -0.55
C ARG A 84 5.85 9.97 0.79
N HIS A 85 6.59 10.31 1.84
CA HIS A 85 6.02 10.62 3.15
C HIS A 85 5.47 12.05 3.18
N LEU A 86 4.33 12.23 3.84
CA LEU A 86 3.65 13.49 4.05
C LEU A 86 3.21 13.58 5.52
N ASP A 87 2.76 14.75 5.96
CA ASP A 87 2.38 14.98 7.38
C ASP A 87 1.16 14.16 7.83
N LYS A 88 0.31 13.73 6.90
CA LYS A 88 -0.98 13.04 7.15
C LYS A 88 -1.02 11.61 6.62
N GLY A 89 0.10 11.09 6.13
CA GLY A 89 0.16 9.78 5.51
C GLY A 89 1.29 9.68 4.50
N LEU A 90 1.10 8.81 3.52
CA LEU A 90 2.07 8.59 2.46
C LEU A 90 1.38 8.42 1.11
N ILE A 91 2.16 8.61 0.05
CA ILE A 91 1.76 8.30 -1.32
C ILE A 91 2.76 7.28 -1.88
N TYR A 92 2.25 6.11 -2.28
CA TYR A 92 2.98 5.19 -3.15
C TYR A 92 2.84 5.66 -4.59
N ALA A 93 3.95 5.75 -5.33
CA ALA A 93 3.94 5.94 -6.78
C ALA A 93 4.39 4.65 -7.43
N ILE A 94 3.50 4.01 -8.18
CA ILE A 94 3.63 2.66 -8.71
C ILE A 94 3.65 2.75 -10.24
N ARG A 95 4.65 2.13 -10.83
CA ARG A 95 4.85 2.01 -12.26
C ARG A 95 4.71 0.56 -12.65
N PHE A 96 3.67 0.24 -13.41
CA PHE A 96 3.52 -1.08 -13.99
C PHE A 96 4.48 -1.23 -15.18
N ARG A 97 5.05 -2.43 -15.33
CA ARG A 97 5.95 -2.75 -16.44
C ARG A 97 5.18 -3.04 -17.71
N ASP A 98 4.08 -3.77 -17.57
CA ASP A 98 3.08 -3.99 -18.60
C ASP A 98 1.74 -3.37 -18.13
N PRO A 99 0.95 -2.74 -19.03
CA PRO A 99 -0.38 -2.26 -18.68
C PRO A 99 -1.21 -3.43 -18.12
N THR A 100 -2.00 -3.20 -17.07
CA THR A 100 -2.91 -4.27 -16.62
C THR A 100 -3.90 -4.62 -17.73
N ASP A 101 -3.92 -5.89 -18.16
CA ASP A 101 -4.61 -6.38 -19.37
C ASP A 101 -6.12 -6.05 -19.45
N ARG A 102 -6.76 -5.68 -18.33
CA ARG A 102 -8.18 -5.32 -18.27
C ARG A 102 -8.48 -3.82 -18.28
N GLU A 103 -7.55 -2.96 -17.86
CA GLU A 103 -7.84 -1.53 -17.66
C GLU A 103 -6.86 -0.56 -18.33
N ASP A 104 -5.81 -1.06 -19.00
CA ASP A 104 -4.75 -0.26 -19.63
C ASP A 104 -4.05 0.69 -18.62
N ILE A 105 -3.92 0.27 -17.35
CA ILE A 105 -3.30 1.08 -16.30
C ILE A 105 -1.78 0.96 -16.39
N ASN A 106 -1.11 2.09 -16.65
CA ASN A 106 0.35 2.14 -16.75
C ASN A 106 1.03 2.70 -15.50
N ALA A 107 0.29 3.51 -14.73
CA ALA A 107 0.77 4.07 -13.48
C ALA A 107 -0.38 4.25 -12.48
N LEU A 108 -0.04 4.11 -11.21
CA LEU A 108 -0.97 4.23 -10.10
C LEU A 108 -0.29 4.96 -8.96
N TRP A 109 -1.00 5.92 -8.36
CA TRP A 109 -0.58 6.57 -7.13
C TRP A 109 -1.59 6.23 -6.04
N VAL A 110 -1.13 5.79 -4.87
CA VAL A 110 -2.00 5.37 -3.77
C VAL A 110 -1.69 6.20 -2.54
N ALA A 111 -2.67 6.97 -2.07
CA ALA A 111 -2.60 7.65 -0.78
C ALA A 111 -3.04 6.70 0.34
N VAL A 112 -2.23 6.62 1.39
CA VAL A 112 -2.54 5.86 2.60
C VAL A 112 -2.51 6.82 3.80
N PRO A 113 -3.65 7.06 4.47
CA PRO A 113 -3.69 7.91 5.65
C PRO A 113 -2.92 7.33 6.83
N ASP A 114 -2.34 8.19 7.67
CA ASP A 114 -1.76 7.78 8.94
C ASP A 114 -2.82 7.37 9.98
N GLY A 115 -4.08 7.81 9.79
CA GLY A 115 -5.22 7.42 10.59
C GLY A 115 -5.76 6.02 10.23
N PRO A 116 -6.86 5.58 10.87
CA PRO A 116 -7.57 4.35 10.51
C PRO A 116 -8.38 4.46 9.21
N ASP A 117 -8.42 5.65 8.60
CA ASP A 117 -9.23 5.98 7.43
C ASP A 117 -8.82 5.21 6.16
N LEU A 118 -9.66 5.26 5.13
CA LEU A 118 -9.46 4.47 3.92
C LEU A 118 -8.45 5.10 2.95
N PRO A 119 -7.77 4.27 2.14
CA PRO A 119 -6.89 4.77 1.09
C PRO A 119 -7.69 5.30 -0.10
N ALA A 120 -7.02 6.06 -0.95
CA ALA A 120 -7.51 6.46 -2.27
C ALA A 120 -6.40 6.29 -3.30
N SER A 121 -6.76 6.20 -4.57
CA SER A 121 -5.80 6.10 -5.65
C SER A 121 -6.10 7.03 -6.81
N VAL A 122 -5.06 7.36 -7.57
CA VAL A 122 -5.16 7.97 -8.88
C VAL A 122 -4.53 7.03 -9.89
N ARG A 123 -5.27 6.65 -10.92
CA ARG A 123 -4.79 5.77 -12.00
C ARG A 123 -4.62 6.53 -13.29
N LEU A 124 -3.50 6.28 -13.96
CA LEU A 124 -3.25 6.71 -15.33
C LEU A 124 -3.52 5.53 -16.26
N ARG A 125 -4.57 5.68 -17.06
CA ARG A 125 -4.90 4.75 -18.14
C ARG A 125 -4.38 5.32 -19.45
N THR A 126 -3.70 4.50 -20.25
CA THR A 126 -3.27 4.87 -21.60
C THR A 126 -3.86 3.85 -22.57
N PRO A 127 -5.09 4.09 -23.06
CA PRO A 127 -5.75 3.19 -23.98
C PRO A 127 -4.90 2.89 -25.21
N GLN A 128 -5.15 1.76 -25.87
CA GLN A 128 -4.42 1.31 -27.06
C GLN A 128 -4.17 2.43 -28.09
N GLN A 129 -3.06 2.33 -28.84
CA GLN A 129 -2.55 3.41 -29.71
C GLN A 129 -3.54 4.00 -30.71
N SER A 130 -4.61 3.30 -31.12
CA SER A 130 -5.65 3.82 -32.01
C SER A 130 -6.86 4.43 -31.30
N ALA A 131 -6.98 4.26 -29.98
CA ALA A 131 -8.11 4.74 -29.20
C ALA A 131 -8.02 6.24 -28.89
N THR A 132 -9.19 6.85 -28.70
CA THR A 132 -9.37 8.20 -28.14
C THR A 132 -10.31 8.07 -26.94
N PRO A 133 -9.96 8.62 -25.76
CA PRO A 133 -8.79 9.46 -25.47
C PRO A 133 -7.46 8.68 -25.40
N LYS A 134 -6.33 9.38 -25.54
CA LYS A 134 -4.98 8.81 -25.44
C LYS A 134 -4.52 8.61 -24.00
N ALA A 135 -5.04 9.40 -23.06
CA ALA A 135 -4.77 9.23 -21.65
C ALA A 135 -5.97 9.65 -20.81
N ILE A 136 -6.23 8.90 -19.75
CA ILE A 136 -7.26 9.21 -18.76
C ILE A 136 -6.61 9.14 -17.38
N LEU A 137 -6.77 10.21 -16.60
CA LEU A 137 -6.38 10.26 -15.20
C LEU A 137 -7.63 10.25 -14.35
N GLU A 138 -7.78 9.26 -13.48
CA GLU A 138 -8.98 9.07 -12.66
C GLU A 138 -8.59 8.89 -11.20
N GLN A 139 -9.30 9.56 -10.31
CA GLN A 139 -9.21 9.34 -8.87
C GLN A 139 -10.31 8.39 -8.42
N GLN A 140 -9.94 7.39 -7.63
CA GLN A 140 -10.84 6.45 -6.97
C GLN A 140 -10.62 6.52 -5.46
N SER A 141 -11.72 6.43 -4.72
CA SER A 141 -11.77 6.34 -3.26
C SER A 141 -12.97 5.47 -2.90
N CYS A 142 -13.23 5.18 -1.63
CA CYS A 142 -14.44 4.44 -1.30
C CYS A 142 -15.69 5.23 -1.72
N THR A 143 -15.74 6.52 -1.39
CA THR A 143 -16.98 7.31 -1.51
C THR A 143 -17.11 8.02 -2.85
N SER A 144 -16.03 8.08 -3.64
CA SER A 144 -15.99 8.88 -4.86
C SER A 144 -15.15 8.24 -5.97
N SER A 145 -15.62 8.42 -7.20
CA SER A 145 -14.90 8.16 -8.44
C SER A 145 -14.97 9.43 -9.30
N ARG A 146 -13.83 9.97 -9.71
CA ARG A 146 -13.74 11.23 -10.45
C ARG A 146 -12.69 11.18 -11.53
N THR A 147 -13.06 11.57 -12.75
CA THR A 147 -12.09 11.85 -13.80
C THR A 147 -11.40 13.20 -13.54
N LEU A 148 -10.07 13.17 -13.42
CA LEU A 148 -9.24 14.35 -13.20
C LEU A 148 -8.80 14.99 -14.51
N LYS A 149 -8.50 14.17 -15.52
CA LYS A 149 -8.06 14.62 -16.84
C LYS A 149 -8.40 13.60 -17.91
N VAL A 150 -8.83 14.09 -19.06
CA VAL A 150 -8.93 13.34 -20.31
C VAL A 150 -8.05 14.06 -21.31
N SER A 151 -7.16 13.33 -21.98
CA SER A 151 -6.20 13.89 -22.92
C SER A 151 -6.35 13.21 -24.28
N GLU A 152 -6.48 14.02 -25.33
CA GLU A 152 -6.45 13.55 -26.73
C GLU A 152 -5.02 13.28 -27.22
N THR A 153 -4.01 13.74 -26.46
CA THR A 153 -2.60 13.45 -26.68
C THR A 153 -2.03 12.62 -25.54
N GLU A 154 -0.84 12.05 -25.73
CA GLU A 154 -0.10 11.43 -24.63
C GLU A 154 0.03 12.39 -23.45
N LEU A 155 -0.08 11.85 -22.23
CA LEU A 155 0.08 12.59 -20.99
C LEU A 155 1.45 12.23 -20.39
N PRO A 156 2.42 13.16 -20.33
CA PRO A 156 3.71 12.88 -19.74
C PRO A 156 3.56 12.42 -18.30
N ARG A 157 4.33 11.39 -17.92
CA ARG A 157 4.22 10.78 -16.59
C ARG A 157 4.46 11.77 -15.46
N GLU A 158 5.44 12.67 -15.61
CA GLU A 158 5.73 13.70 -14.61
C GLU A 158 4.54 14.66 -14.41
N GLN A 159 3.81 14.97 -15.47
CA GLN A 159 2.60 15.78 -15.39
C GLN A 159 1.45 15.02 -14.70
N ALA A 160 1.29 13.74 -15.04
CA ALA A 160 0.31 12.87 -14.38
C ALA A 160 0.62 12.72 -12.88
N GLU A 161 1.89 12.51 -12.53
CA GLU A 161 2.34 12.40 -11.14
C GLU A 161 2.10 13.69 -10.36
N ALA A 162 2.47 14.85 -10.91
CA ALA A 162 2.25 16.12 -10.24
C ALA A 162 0.76 16.35 -9.93
N GLN A 163 -0.12 16.02 -10.89
CA GLN A 163 -1.56 16.11 -10.69
C GLN A 163 -2.08 15.08 -9.67
N ALA A 164 -1.63 13.83 -9.77
CA ALA A 164 -2.00 12.76 -8.84
C ALA A 164 -1.60 13.09 -7.41
N VAL A 165 -0.34 13.48 -7.19
CA VAL A 165 0.17 13.87 -5.87
C VAL A 165 -0.60 15.07 -5.32
N SER A 166 -0.91 16.08 -6.14
CA SER A 166 -1.70 17.23 -5.69
C SER A 166 -3.09 16.83 -5.20
N GLN A 167 -3.81 15.99 -5.96
CA GLN A 167 -5.15 15.54 -5.58
C GLN A 167 -5.12 14.63 -4.36
N LEU A 168 -4.17 13.70 -4.31
CA LEU A 168 -4.02 12.76 -3.20
C LEU A 168 -3.55 13.43 -1.91
N SER A 169 -2.69 14.45 -1.99
CA SER A 169 -2.32 15.25 -0.82
C SER A 169 -3.53 16.00 -0.27
N THR A 170 -4.40 16.52 -1.15
CA THR A 170 -5.68 17.14 -0.73
C THR A 170 -6.61 16.12 -0.07
N TYR A 171 -6.68 14.90 -0.60
CA TYR A 171 -7.46 13.82 -0.01
C TYR A 171 -7.00 13.47 1.41
N LEU A 172 -5.68 13.45 1.67
CA LEU A 172 -5.13 13.12 2.98
C LEU A 172 -5.50 14.12 4.10
N GLU A 173 -5.98 15.32 3.77
CA GLU A 173 -6.50 16.28 4.75
C GLU A 173 -7.85 15.83 5.35
N ALA A 174 -8.64 15.08 4.60
CA ALA A 174 -9.96 14.57 5.00
C ALA A 174 -10.26 13.25 4.28
N PRO A 175 -9.57 12.15 4.63
CA PRO A 175 -9.75 10.87 3.97
C PRO A 175 -11.13 10.27 4.25
N ASP A 176 -11.53 9.30 3.42
CA ASP A 176 -12.79 8.59 3.62
C ASP A 176 -12.75 7.87 4.98
N PRO A 177 -13.73 8.10 5.86
CA PRO A 177 -13.74 7.43 7.14
C PRO A 177 -13.91 5.93 6.92
N MET A 178 -13.15 5.14 7.68
CA MET A 178 -13.43 3.72 7.80
C MET A 178 -14.87 3.56 8.30
N PRO A 179 -15.76 2.81 7.63
CA PRO A 179 -17.16 2.72 8.04
C PRO A 179 -17.27 1.95 9.36
N ILE A 180 -17.32 2.69 10.48
CA ILE A 180 -17.63 2.15 11.79
C ILE A 180 -19.14 2.19 11.97
N THR A 181 -19.87 1.22 11.43
CA THR A 181 -21.32 1.13 11.69
C THR A 181 -21.58 0.25 12.91
N VAL A 182 -22.55 0.64 13.73
CA VAL A 182 -23.01 -0.06 14.95
C VAL A 182 -23.57 -1.46 14.64
N LEU A 183 -23.81 -1.77 13.36
CA LEU A 183 -24.36 -3.03 12.86
C LEU A 183 -23.31 -3.93 12.20
N SER A 184 -22.01 -3.64 12.36
CA SER A 184 -20.90 -4.49 11.87
C SER A 184 -20.92 -4.77 10.36
N GLU A 185 -21.53 -3.90 9.57
CA GLU A 185 -21.48 -3.97 8.11
C GLU A 185 -20.76 -2.74 7.56
N ALA A 186 -19.57 -2.95 6.99
CA ALA A 186 -18.97 -1.96 6.11
C ALA A 186 -19.98 -1.67 4.99
N ARG A 187 -20.23 -0.38 4.70
CA ARG A 187 -21.06 0.01 3.54
C ARG A 187 -20.57 -0.80 2.34
N ASP A 188 -21.45 -1.50 1.64
CA ASP A 188 -21.10 -2.36 0.50
C ASP A 188 -20.20 -1.67 -0.52
N LEU A 189 -20.31 -0.33 -0.63
CA LEU A 189 -19.47 0.53 -1.46
C LEU A 189 -17.97 0.54 -1.10
N CYS A 190 -17.59 0.40 0.18
CA CYS A 190 -16.18 0.35 0.58
C CYS A 190 -15.60 -1.07 0.57
N ARG A 191 -16.44 -2.12 0.56
CA ARG A 191 -16.00 -3.52 0.69
C ARG A 191 -15.14 -4.02 -0.46
N ASP A 192 -14.88 -3.23 -1.49
CA ASP A 192 -14.11 -3.64 -2.66
C ASP A 192 -12.87 -2.74 -2.85
N ILE A 193 -11.80 -3.07 -2.13
CA ILE A 193 -10.53 -2.34 -2.17
C ILE A 193 -9.76 -2.59 -3.47
N SER A 194 -10.15 -3.61 -4.25
CA SER A 194 -9.55 -3.93 -5.55
C SER A 194 -9.66 -2.76 -6.53
N ARG A 195 -10.69 -1.90 -6.36
CA ARG A 195 -10.84 -0.65 -7.13
C ARG A 195 -9.74 0.38 -6.83
N ILE A 196 -9.19 0.35 -5.62
CA ILE A 196 -8.13 1.25 -5.16
C ILE A 196 -6.75 0.62 -5.45
N LEU A 197 -6.64 -0.70 -5.27
CA LEU A 197 -5.43 -1.52 -5.42
C LEU A 197 -5.64 -2.57 -6.53
N PRO A 198 -5.60 -2.17 -7.81
CA PRO A 198 -5.77 -3.12 -8.91
C PRO A 198 -4.58 -4.07 -9.01
N THR A 199 -4.85 -5.37 -9.08
CA THR A 199 -3.82 -6.39 -9.35
C THR A 199 -3.77 -6.68 -10.85
N PRO A 200 -2.58 -6.62 -11.49
CA PRO A 200 -2.38 -7.13 -12.85
C PRO A 200 -2.71 -8.63 -12.87
N GLU A 201 -3.46 -9.09 -13.87
CA GLU A 201 -3.70 -10.53 -14.10
C GLU A 201 -2.61 -11.15 -14.98
#